data_AF-A7TAJ9-F1
#
_entry.id   AF-A7TAJ9-F1
#
_cell.length_a   1.000
_cell.length_b   1.000
_cell.length_c   1.000
_cell.angle_alpha   90.00
_cell.angle_beta   90.00
_cell.angle_gamma   90.00
#
_symmetry.space_group_name_H-M   'P 1'
#
loop_
_entity.id
_entity.type
_entity.pdbx_description
1 polymer ?
#
loop_
_entity_poly.entity_id
_entity_poly.type
_entity_poly.pdbx_seq_one_letter_code
_entity_poly.pdbx_strand_id
1 'polypeptide(L)'
;MSSASKPVVIFVLGGPGAGKGTQCERIVKEYGYVHLSAGELLREERKSGSKDGDLIENCMTEGKIVPVAITVSLLQKVRLHNTVYS
;
A
#
# COMPACT_ATOMS: atom_id res chain seq x y z
N MET A 1 19.18 19.64 -14.64
CA MET A 1 18.13 18.64 -14.30
C MET A 1 18.59 17.89 -13.06
N SER A 2 17.96 18.12 -11.90
CA SER A 2 18.31 17.39 -10.68
C SER A 2 17.88 15.94 -10.84
N SER A 3 18.82 14.98 -10.79
CA SER A 3 18.45 13.57 -10.73
C SER A 3 17.81 13.32 -9.37
N ALA A 4 16.48 13.16 -9.33
CA ALA A 4 15.80 12.75 -8.11
C ALA A 4 16.44 11.44 -7.62
N SER A 5 16.97 11.45 -6.39
CA SER A 5 17.54 10.26 -5.78
C SER A 5 16.47 9.19 -5.61
N LYS A 6 16.85 7.91 -5.75
CA LYS A 6 15.91 6.81 -5.53
C LYS A 6 15.44 6.84 -4.06
N PRO A 7 14.12 6.72 -3.78
CA PRO A 7 13.63 6.72 -2.42
C PRO A 7 14.08 5.46 -1.67
N VAL A 8 14.30 5.59 -0.36
CA VAL A 8 14.48 4.46 0.55
C VAL A 8 13.12 3.83 0.82
N VAL A 9 13.00 2.53 0.58
CA VAL A 9 11.76 1.77 0.80
C VAL A 9 11.97 0.77 1.93
N ILE A 10 11.09 0.82 2.93
CA ILE A 10 11.12 -0.07 4.09
C ILE A 10 9.88 -0.96 4.03
N PHE A 11 10.07 -2.28 3.99
CA PHE A 11 8.96 -3.24 4.09
C PHE A 11 8.71 -3.58 5.56
N VAL A 12 7.50 -3.29 6.02
CA VAL A 12 7.05 -3.62 7.39
C VAL A 12 6.14 -4.85 7.33
N LEU A 13 6.64 -5.98 7.85
CA LEU A 13 5.98 -7.29 7.77
C LEU A 13 5.57 -7.79 9.17
N GLY A 14 4.62 -8.71 9.22
CA GLY A 14 4.08 -9.28 10.46
C GLY A 14 2.64 -9.75 10.31
N GLY A 15 2.20 -10.67 11.18
CA GLY A 15 0.85 -11.23 11.15
C GLY A 15 -0.27 -10.22 11.38
N PRO A 16 -1.54 -10.61 11.19
CA PRO A 16 -2.70 -9.81 11.61
C PRO A 16 -2.60 -9.42 13.09
N GLY A 17 -2.93 -8.17 13.43
CA GLY A 17 -2.88 -7.69 14.83
C GLY A 17 -1.48 -7.38 15.39
N ALA A 18 -0.38 -7.63 14.66
CA ALA A 18 0.99 -7.41 15.16
C ALA A 18 1.39 -5.93 15.36
N GLY A 19 0.48 -4.97 15.18
CA GLY A 19 0.76 -3.53 15.42
C GLY A 19 1.51 -2.80 14.31
N LYS A 20 1.59 -3.35 13.09
CA LYS A 20 2.31 -2.74 11.94
C LYS A 20 1.88 -1.30 11.65
N GLY A 21 0.57 -1.07 11.52
CA GLY A 21 0.03 0.28 11.25
C GLY A 21 0.42 1.28 12.33
N THR A 22 0.27 0.89 13.61
CA THR A 22 0.68 1.71 14.75
C THR A 22 2.16 2.08 14.73
N GLN A 23 3.05 1.15 14.34
CA GLN A 23 4.48 1.47 14.20
C GLN A 23 4.75 2.34 12.98
N CYS A 24 4.08 2.10 11.84
CA CYS A 24 4.20 2.94 10.66
C CYS A 24 3.78 4.39 10.94
N GLU A 25 2.68 4.62 11.66
CA GLU A 25 2.23 5.96 12.07
C GLU A 25 3.31 6.71 12.88
N ARG A 26 3.99 6.01 13.80
CA ARG A 26 5.11 6.58 14.55
C ARG A 26 6.29 6.92 13.65
N ILE A 27 6.63 6.04 12.68
CA ILE A 27 7.72 6.26 11.72
C ILE A 27 7.42 7.47 10.83
N VAL A 28 6.19 7.61 10.34
CA VAL A 28 5.74 8.78 9.57
C VAL A 28 5.94 10.05 10.38
N LYS A 29 5.46 10.06 11.64
CA LYS A 29 5.53 11.23 12.51
C LYS A 29 6.96 11.64 12.86
N GLU A 30 7.83 10.67 13.16
CA GLU A 30 9.18 10.93 13.64
C GLU A 30 10.17 11.22 12.51
N TYR A 31 10.00 10.56 11.36
CA TYR A 31 11.00 10.56 10.29
C TYR A 31 10.50 11.11 8.95
N GLY A 32 9.24 11.55 8.85
CA GLY A 32 8.69 12.18 7.64
C GLY A 32 8.52 11.22 6.45
N TYR A 33 8.41 9.91 6.72
CA TYR A 33 8.14 8.92 5.66
C TYR A 33 6.69 9.00 5.18
N VAL A 34 6.44 8.49 3.98
CA VAL A 34 5.09 8.21 3.49
C VAL A 34 4.75 6.75 3.79
N HIS A 35 3.63 6.53 4.47
CA HIS A 35 3.11 5.18 4.72
C HIS A 35 2.21 4.72 3.57
N LEU A 36 2.55 3.57 2.98
CA LEU A 36 1.76 2.89 1.95
C LEU A 36 1.32 1.52 2.45
N SER A 37 0.03 1.37 2.74
CA SER A 37 -0.54 0.11 3.21
C SER A 37 -1.13 -0.68 2.04
N ALA A 38 -0.44 -1.73 1.60
CA ALA A 38 -0.95 -2.63 0.57
C ALA A 38 -2.34 -3.21 0.93
N GLY A 39 -2.56 -3.50 2.22
CA GLY A 39 -3.84 -4.01 2.70
C GLY A 39 -4.97 -3.00 2.60
N GLU A 40 -4.71 -1.70 2.82
CA GLU A 40 -5.72 -0.64 2.62
C GLU A 40 -6.03 -0.45 1.15
N LEU A 41 -5.01 -0.35 0.30
CA LEU A 41 -5.19 -0.22 -1.14
C LEU A 41 -6.03 -1.35 -1.73
N LEU A 42 -5.78 -2.59 -1.30
CA LEU A 42 -6.59 -3.75 -1.71
C LEU A 42 -8.03 -3.64 -1.21
N ARG A 43 -8.24 -3.23 0.05
CA ARG A 43 -9.60 -3.04 0.62
C ARG A 43 -10.39 -1.94 -0.06
N GLU A 44 -9.72 -0.87 -0.50
CA GLU A 44 -10.32 0.23 -1.26
C GLU A 44 -10.66 -0.20 -2.68
N GLU A 45 -9.71 -0.82 -3.38
CA GLU A 45 -9.91 -1.32 -4.75
C GLU A 45 -11.07 -2.34 -4.80
N ARG A 46 -11.14 -3.25 -3.81
CA ARG A 46 -12.27 -4.18 -3.63
C ARG A 46 -13.63 -3.50 -3.57
N LYS A 47 -13.72 -2.32 -2.93
CA LYS A 47 -14.98 -1.55 -2.79
C LYS A 47 -15.27 -0.63 -3.98
N SER A 48 -14.31 -0.44 -4.88
CA SER A 48 -14.40 0.53 -5.97
C SER A 48 -15.29 0.09 -7.14
N GLY A 49 -15.66 -1.20 -7.19
CA GLY A 49 -16.34 -1.79 -8.35
C GLY A 49 -15.43 -2.02 -9.55
N SER A 50 -14.11 -2.07 -9.33
CA SER A 50 -13.15 -2.33 -10.41
C SER A 50 -13.21 -3.78 -10.90
N LYS A 51 -12.66 -4.02 -12.09
CA LYS A 51 -12.52 -5.35 -12.69
C LYS A 51 -11.77 -6.36 -11.81
N ASP A 52 -10.91 -5.87 -10.91
CA ASP A 52 -10.09 -6.70 -10.03
C ASP A 52 -10.78 -6.92 -8.67
N GLY A 53 -11.90 -6.24 -8.40
CA GLY A 53 -12.59 -6.24 -7.11
C GLY A 53 -13.00 -7.62 -6.63
N ASP A 54 -13.66 -8.40 -7.49
CA ASP A 54 -14.11 -9.77 -7.16
C ASP A 54 -12.92 -10.72 -6.89
N LEU A 55 -11.84 -10.58 -7.66
CA LEU A 55 -10.63 -11.37 -7.46
C LEU A 55 -9.96 -11.03 -6.12
N ILE A 56 -9.92 -9.75 -5.77
CA ILE A 56 -9.40 -9.29 -4.48
C ILE A 56 -10.27 -9.84 -3.34
N GLU A 57 -11.60 -9.74 -3.45
CA GLU A 57 -12.56 -10.28 -2.48
C GLU A 57 -12.31 -11.77 -2.23
N ASN A 58 -12.29 -12.57 -3.30
CA ASN A 58 -12.12 -14.02 -3.20
C ASN A 58 -10.79 -14.39 -2.52
N CYS A 59 -9.69 -13.72 -2.91
CA CYS A 59 -8.39 -13.98 -2.30
C CYS A 59 -8.39 -13.62 -0.80
N MET A 60 -8.94 -12.46 -0.44
CA MET A 60 -8.95 -11.99 0.95
C MET A 60 -9.81 -12.88 1.85
N THR A 61 -10.98 -13.30 1.38
CA THR A 61 -11.90 -14.15 2.14
C THR A 61 -11.36 -15.57 2.32
N GLU A 62 -10.62 -16.10 1.33
CA GLU A 62 -9.97 -17.42 1.40
C GLU A 62 -8.59 -17.40 2.09
N GLY A 63 -8.10 -16.22 2.52
CA GLY A 63 -6.75 -16.08 3.08
C GLY A 63 -5.62 -16.33 2.07
N LYS A 64 -5.92 -16.24 0.78
CA LYS A 64 -4.96 -16.38 -0.32
C LYS A 64 -4.27 -15.04 -0.62
N ILE A 65 -3.09 -15.12 -1.23
CA ILE A 65 -2.34 -13.96 -1.67
C ILE A 65 -2.96 -13.41 -2.95
N VAL A 66 -3.35 -12.13 -2.95
CA VAL A 66 -3.77 -11.41 -4.16
C VAL A 66 -2.59 -11.38 -5.15
N PRO A 67 -2.82 -11.61 -6.46
CA PRO A 67 -1.77 -11.56 -7.46
C PRO A 67 -0.90 -10.30 -7.34
N VAL A 68 0.42 -10.50 -7.28
CA VAL A 68 1.40 -9.43 -7.06
C VAL A 68 1.26 -8.29 -8.06
N ALA A 69 0.92 -8.59 -9.32
CA ALA A 69 0.72 -7.58 -10.35
C ALA A 69 -0.35 -6.54 -10.00
N ILE A 70 -1.42 -6.96 -9.33
CA ILE A 70 -2.49 -6.06 -8.86
C ILE A 70 -1.96 -5.16 -7.75
N THR A 71 -1.34 -5.75 -6.72
CA THR A 71 -0.76 -5.00 -5.60
C THR A 71 0.29 -3.98 -6.06
N VAL A 72 1.16 -4.35 -6.99
CA VAL A 72 2.18 -3.45 -7.56
C VAL A 72 1.53 -2.32 -8.35
N SER A 73 0.51 -2.62 -9.16
CA SER A 73 -0.25 -1.60 -9.91
C SER A 73 -0.88 -0.57 -8.97
N LEU A 74 -1.48 -1.00 -7.86
CA LEU A 74 -2.06 -0.11 -6.86
C LEU A 74 -1.00 0.79 -6.19
N LEU A 75 0.15 0.24 -5.81
CA LEU A 75 1.26 1.02 -5.25
C LEU A 75 1.79 2.07 -6.24
N GLN A 76 1.85 1.73 -7.53
CA GLN A 76 2.26 2.66 -8.59
C GLN A 76 1.26 3.81 -8.78
N LYS A 77 -0.06 3.54 -8.68
CA LYS A 77 -1.09 4.59 -8.76
C LYS A 77 -0.92 5.65 -7.66
N VAL A 78 -0.65 5.23 -6.41
CA VAL A 78 -0.47 6.17 -5.29
C VAL A 78 0.76 7.05 -5.49
N ARG A 79 1.85 6.49 -6.02
CA ARG A 79 3.07 7.25 -6.32
C ARG A 79 2.81 8.42 -7.29
N LEU A 80 1.87 8.28 -8.22
CA LEU A 80 1.53 9.34 -9.18
C LEU A 80 0.71 10.46 -8.54
N HIS A 81 -0.15 10.15 -7.57
CA HIS A 81 -1.03 11.12 -6.91
C HIS A 81 -0.34 11.96 -5.83
N ASN A 82 0.72 11.47 -5.19
CA ASN A 82 1.48 12.22 -4.18
C ASN A 82 2.50 13.24 -4.74
N THR A 83 2.31 13.71 -5.98
CA THR A 83 3.14 14.78 -6.58
C THR A 83 2.58 16.19 -6.30
N VAL A 84 1.58 16.34 -5.42
CA VAL A 84 0.85 17.60 -5.25
C VAL A 84 0.57 17.91 -3.76
N TYR A 85 1.36 18.86 -3.24
CA TYR A 85 1.24 19.77 -2.08
C TYR A 85 1.43 19.36 -0.60
N SER A 86 2.21 20.27 0.03
CA SER A 86 2.39 20.73 1.43
C SER A 86 2.89 19.76 2.49
#